data_AF-A0A7J7K4H0-F1
#
_entry.id   AF-A0A7J7K4H0-F1
#
_cell.length_a   1.000
_cell.length_b   1.000
_cell.length_c   1.000
_cell.angle_alpha   90.00
_cell.angle_beta   90.00
_cell.angle_gamma   90.00
#
_symmetry.space_group_name_H-M   'P 1'
#
loop_
_entity.id
_entity.type
_entity.pdbx_description
1 polymer ?
#
loop_
_entity_poly.entity_id
_entity_poly.type
_entity_poly.pdbx_seq_one_letter_code
_entity_poly.pdbx_strand_id
1 'polypeptide(L)'
;MKIDIDGIDVYFPYDYIYPEQYLYMQELKKSIDAQGHCVLEMPSGTGKTISLLSLLFAYHKALPAVVGRIIYCSRTVPELIKVVQELKNLIAYYEKTTGGEAGVLGISSQFSEEPVYTP
;
A
#
# COMPACT_ATOMS: atom_id res chain seq x y z
N MET A 1 -13.15 1.83 7.53
CA MET A 1 -12.98 2.63 8.76
C MET A 1 -11.89 3.71 8.61
N LYS A 2 -11.87 4.72 9.48
CA LYS A 2 -10.81 5.73 9.58
C LYS A 2 -9.95 5.44 10.83
N ILE A 3 -8.64 5.37 10.68
CA ILE A 3 -7.69 4.97 11.72
C ILE A 3 -6.61 6.04 11.84
N ASP A 4 -6.28 6.48 13.06
CA ASP A 4 -5.13 7.34 13.30
C ASP A 4 -3.86 6.49 13.49
N ILE A 5 -2.86 6.71 12.64
CA ILE A 5 -1.53 6.10 12.74
C ILE A 5 -0.52 7.21 12.98
N ASP A 6 -0.24 7.48 14.26
CA ASP A 6 0.69 8.50 14.74
C ASP A 6 0.50 9.87 14.03
N GLY A 7 -0.76 10.34 13.95
CA GLY A 7 -1.14 11.62 13.35
C GLY A 7 -1.46 11.60 11.85
N ILE A 8 -1.44 10.42 11.21
CA ILE A 8 -1.91 10.25 9.83
C ILE A 8 -3.25 9.54 9.81
N ASP A 9 -4.23 10.18 9.17
CA ASP A 9 -5.56 9.64 8.94
C ASP A 9 -5.54 8.58 7.83
N VAL A 10 -5.55 7.31 8.23
CA VAL A 10 -5.55 6.16 7.32
C VAL A 10 -6.98 5.67 7.07
N TYR A 11 -7.39 5.66 5.81
CA TYR A 11 -8.65 5.05 5.37
C TYR A 11 -8.44 3.58 5.06
N PHE A 12 -9.10 2.71 5.82
CA PHE A 12 -8.99 1.26 5.70
C PHE A 12 -10.31 0.67 5.18
N PRO A 13 -10.33 -0.06 4.05
CA PRO A 13 -11.56 -0.42 3.34
C PRO A 13 -12.32 -1.62 3.96
N TYR A 14 -11.99 -1.98 5.20
CA TYR A 14 -12.65 -3.03 5.96
C TYR A 14 -13.19 -2.48 7.29
N ASP A 15 -14.12 -3.23 7.88
CA ASP A 15 -14.80 -2.85 9.13
C ASP A 15 -13.99 -3.17 10.38
N TYR A 16 -12.96 -4.01 10.25
CA TYR A 16 -12.10 -4.45 11.34
C TYR A 16 -10.63 -4.41 10.95
N ILE A 17 -9.78 -4.03 11.89
CA ILE A 17 -8.33 -4.06 11.79
C ILE A 17 -7.77 -4.95 12.92
N TYR A 18 -6.82 -5.82 12.57
CA TYR A 18 -6.12 -6.64 13.55
C TYR A 18 -5.01 -5.84 14.26
N PRO A 19 -4.72 -6.11 15.55
CA PRO A 19 -3.62 -5.45 16.26
C PRO A 19 -2.27 -5.53 15.54
N GLU A 20 -1.97 -6.66 14.90
CA GLU A 20 -0.74 -6.86 14.15
C GLU A 20 -0.66 -5.96 12.91
N GLN A 21 -1.79 -5.69 12.25
CA GLN A 21 -1.86 -4.75 11.12
C GLN A 21 -1.60 -3.31 11.57
N TYR A 22 -2.12 -2.93 12.74
CA TYR A 22 -1.89 -1.62 13.33
C TYR A 22 -0.41 -1.43 13.66
N LEU A 23 0.20 -2.38 14.36
CA LEU A 23 1.64 -2.38 14.67
C LEU A 23 2.50 -2.34 13.41
N TYR A 24 2.14 -3.12 12.39
CA TYR A 24 2.82 -3.11 11.10
C TYR A 24 2.82 -1.72 10.45
N MET A 25 1.67 -1.03 10.47
CA MET A 25 1.57 0.33 9.93
C MET A 25 2.39 1.34 10.74
N GLN A 26 2.43 1.22 12.08
CA GLN A 26 3.26 2.10 12.91
C GLN A 26 4.75 1.93 12.61
N GLU A 27 5.26 0.68 12.53
CA GLU A 27 6.67 0.42 12.23
C GLU A 27 7.05 0.84 10.80
N LEU A 28 6.15 0.63 9.83
CA LEU A 28 6.33 1.13 8.47
C LEU A 28 6.38 2.66 8.44
N LYS A 29 5.49 3.34 9.15
CA LYS A 29 5.48 4.81 9.27
C LYS A 29 6.80 5.33 9.84
N LYS A 30 7.26 4.80 10.96
CA LYS A 30 8.55 5.21 11.57
C LYS A 30 9.72 5.10 10.58
N SER A 31 9.70 4.06 9.75
CA SER A 31 10.72 3.84 8.73
C SER A 31 10.68 4.87 7.60
N ILE A 32 9.47 5.26 7.17
CA ILE A 32 9.25 6.32 6.18
C ILE A 32 9.66 7.68 6.75
N ASP A 33 9.24 7.99 7.99
CA ASP A 33 9.57 9.23 8.69
C ASP A 33 11.09 9.41 8.83
N ALA A 34 11.82 8.31 9.11
CA ALA A 34 13.28 8.30 9.20
C ALA A 34 13.98 8.33 7.82
N GLN A 35 13.24 8.31 6.71
CA GLN A 35 13.75 8.21 5.33
C GLN A 35 14.73 7.05 5.13
N GLY A 36 14.48 5.93 5.82
CA GLY A 36 15.37 4.77 5.87
C GLY A 36 14.80 3.53 5.18
N HIS A 37 15.59 2.45 5.21
CA HIS A 37 15.14 1.13 4.80
C HIS A 37 14.64 0.35 6.01
N CYS A 38 13.63 -0.49 5.81
CA CYS A 38 13.14 -1.40 6.84
C CYS A 38 12.90 -2.80 6.28
N VAL A 39 12.96 -3.78 7.18
CA VAL A 39 12.55 -5.15 6.91
C VAL A 39 11.39 -5.43 7.86
N LEU A 40 10.23 -5.72 7.29
CA LEU A 40 9.01 -5.98 8.05
C LEU A 40 8.54 -7.39 7.76
N GLU A 41 8.38 -8.20 8.80
CA GLU A 41 7.80 -9.54 8.71
C GLU A 41 6.36 -9.51 9.21
N MET A 42 5.47 -10.12 8.44
CA MET A 42 4.06 -10.27 8.80
C MET A 42 3.56 -11.62 8.28
N PRO A 43 2.90 -12.44 9.12
CA PRO A 43 2.48 -13.78 8.75
C PRO A 43 1.51 -13.79 7.57
N SER A 44 1.50 -14.85 6.76
CA SER A 44 0.60 -14.96 5.62
C SER A 44 -0.88 -14.96 6.04
N GLY A 45 -1.75 -14.38 5.22
CA GLY A 45 -3.20 -14.37 5.45
C GLY A 45 -3.71 -13.25 6.35
N THR A 46 -2.84 -12.37 6.86
CA THR A 46 -3.21 -11.30 7.80
C THR A 46 -3.43 -9.93 7.12
N GLY A 47 -3.63 -9.88 5.80
CA GLY A 47 -3.95 -8.63 5.11
C GLY A 47 -2.78 -7.64 4.95
N LYS A 48 -1.52 -8.12 4.94
CA LYS A 48 -0.32 -7.26 4.79
C LYS A 48 -0.39 -6.28 3.62
N THR A 49 -0.96 -6.72 2.52
CA THR A 49 -1.06 -5.93 1.29
C THR A 49 -1.94 -4.71 1.50
N ILE A 50 -3.14 -4.88 2.07
CA ILE A 50 -4.04 -3.75 2.25
C ILE A 50 -3.52 -2.79 3.33
N SER A 51 -2.93 -3.30 4.42
CA SER A 51 -2.33 -2.45 5.47
C SER A 51 -1.22 -1.57 4.90
N LEU A 52 -0.34 -2.14 4.07
CA LEU A 52 0.73 -1.40 3.40
C LEU A 52 0.17 -0.37 2.42
N LEU A 53 -0.78 -0.76 1.57
CA LEU A 53 -1.38 0.15 0.58
C LEU A 53 -2.13 1.31 1.25
N SER A 54 -2.95 1.03 2.27
CA SER A 54 -3.72 2.03 3.01
C SER A 54 -2.83 3.09 3.65
N LEU A 55 -1.74 2.67 4.33
CA LEU A 55 -0.81 3.61 4.93
C LEU A 55 -0.07 4.44 3.87
N LEU A 56 0.53 3.80 2.86
CA LEU A 56 1.29 4.51 1.83
C LEU A 56 0.42 5.51 1.06
N PHE A 57 -0.83 5.14 0.77
CA PHE A 57 -1.78 6.02 0.11
C PHE A 57 -2.12 7.25 0.98
N ALA A 58 -2.42 7.03 2.27
CA ALA A 58 -2.68 8.12 3.21
C ALA A 58 -1.46 9.03 3.38
N TYR A 59 -0.26 8.44 3.45
CA TYR A 59 0.99 9.15 3.58
C TYR A 59 1.29 10.01 2.33
N HIS A 60 1.10 9.46 1.13
CA HIS A 60 1.22 10.19 -0.13
C HIS A 60 0.25 11.38 -0.21
N LYS A 61 -0.97 11.21 0.29
CA LYS A 61 -1.98 12.28 0.31
C LYS A 61 -1.69 13.38 1.32
N ALA A 62 -1.26 13.01 2.53
CA ALA A 62 -0.95 13.98 3.58
C ALA A 62 0.35 14.73 3.31
N LEU A 63 1.37 14.04 2.78
CA LEU A 63 2.74 14.54 2.64
C LEU A 63 3.33 14.16 1.27
N PRO A 64 2.81 14.72 0.16
CA PRO A 64 3.29 14.40 -1.20
C PRO A 64 4.75 14.78 -1.45
N ALA A 65 5.30 15.72 -0.66
CA ALA A 65 6.71 16.09 -0.70
C ALA A 65 7.65 15.00 -0.13
N VAL A 66 7.15 14.13 0.75
CA VAL A 66 7.92 13.04 1.36
C VAL A 66 7.78 11.77 0.53
N VAL A 67 6.54 11.38 0.22
CA VAL A 67 6.23 10.20 -0.58
C VAL A 67 5.68 10.66 -1.92
N GLY A 68 6.52 10.69 -2.95
CA GLY A 68 6.11 11.14 -4.29
C GLY A 68 5.53 10.03 -5.17
N ARG A 69 6.21 8.87 -5.25
CA ARG A 69 5.80 7.72 -6.06
C ARG A 69 5.93 6.44 -5.25
N ILE A 70 4.94 5.57 -5.35
CA ILE A 70 4.93 4.25 -4.70
C ILE A 70 5.20 3.20 -5.77
N ILE A 71 6.24 2.40 -5.58
CA ILE A 71 6.59 1.28 -6.46
C ILE A 71 6.40 -0.01 -5.67
N TYR A 72 5.50 -0.88 -6.14
CA TYR A 72 5.22 -2.16 -5.52
C TYR A 72 5.72 -3.29 -6.42
N CYS A 73 6.64 -4.10 -5.91
CA CYS A 73 7.20 -5.25 -6.63
C CYS A 73 6.66 -6.55 -6.02
N SER A 74 6.14 -7.46 -6.85
CA SER A 74 5.74 -8.81 -6.44
C SER A 74 6.47 -9.86 -7.27
N ARG A 75 6.55 -11.09 -6.74
CA ARG A 75 7.25 -12.20 -7.39
C ARG A 75 6.47 -12.78 -8.57
N THR A 76 5.14 -12.78 -8.49
CA THR A 76 4.29 -13.41 -9.51
C THR A 76 3.18 -12.49 -10.00
N VAL A 77 2.73 -12.70 -11.24
CA VAL A 77 1.62 -11.96 -11.85
C VAL A 77 0.30 -12.12 -11.08
N PRO A 78 -0.10 -13.32 -10.61
CA PRO A 78 -1.32 -13.47 -9.83
C PRO A 78 -1.32 -12.67 -8.52
N GLU A 79 -0.16 -12.47 -7.88
CA GLU A 79 -0.05 -11.59 -6.73
C GLU A 79 -0.25 -10.13 -7.11
N LEU A 80 0.34 -9.66 -8.22
CA LEU A 80 0.12 -8.30 -8.72
C LEU A 80 -1.36 -8.03 -9.01
N ILE A 81 -2.07 -8.99 -9.61
CA ILE A 81 -3.51 -8.86 -9.87
C ILE A 81 -4.27 -8.63 -8.55
N LYS A 82 -3.94 -9.39 -7.49
CA LYS A 82 -4.55 -9.19 -6.17
C LYS A 82 -4.24 -7.80 -5.60
N VAL A 83 -2.99 -7.33 -5.70
CA VAL A 83 -2.59 -5.99 -5.26
C VAL A 83 -3.40 -4.90 -5.97
N VAL A 84 -3.58 -5.03 -7.29
CA VAL A 84 -4.37 -4.08 -8.10
C VAL A 84 -5.84 -4.11 -7.69
N GLN A 85 -6.40 -5.29 -7.37
CA GLN A 85 -7.78 -5.40 -6.85
C GLN A 85 -7.93 -4.72 -5.48
N GLU A 86 -6.98 -4.93 -4.56
CA GLU A 86 -6.97 -4.26 -3.26
C GLU A 86 -6.86 -2.74 -3.40
N LEU A 87 -5.99 -2.27 -4.32
CA LEU A 87 -5.85 -0.84 -4.59
C LEU A 87 -7.15 -0.22 -5.14
N LYS A 88 -7.84 -0.93 -6.05
CA LYS A 88 -9.15 -0.48 -6.56
C LYS A 88 -10.19 -0.37 -5.44
N ASN A 89 -10.23 -1.36 -4.55
CA ASN A 89 -11.13 -1.35 -3.40
C ASN A 89 -10.82 -0.19 -2.45
N LEU A 90 -9.54 0.06 -2.19
CA LEU A 90 -9.08 1.18 -1.37
C LEU A 90 -9.48 2.53 -1.97
N ILE A 91 -9.25 2.73 -3.27
CA ILE A 91 -9.61 3.97 -3.99
C ILE A 91 -11.13 4.20 -3.93
N ALA A 92 -11.92 3.19 -4.27
CA ALA A 92 -13.38 3.30 -4.23
C ALA A 92 -13.89 3.60 -2.82
N TYR A 93 -13.30 2.99 -1.80
CA TYR A 93 -13.62 3.27 -0.40
C TYR A 93 -13.26 4.71 0.00
N TYR A 94 -12.08 5.18 -0.41
CA TYR A 94 -11.61 6.53 -0.14
C TYR A 94 -12.52 7.59 -0.77
N GLU A 95 -12.86 7.44 -2.05
CA GLU A 95 -13.74 8.37 -2.77
C GLU A 95 -15.14 8.40 -2.14
N LYS A 96 -15.68 7.24 -1.77
CA LYS A 96 -16.97 7.14 -1.08
C LYS A 96 -16.95 7.83 0.29
N THR A 97 -15.84 7.75 1.02
CA THR A 97 -15.77 8.24 2.41
C THR A 97 -15.41 9.72 2.50
N THR A 98 -14.57 10.21 1.58
CA THR A 98 -14.08 11.60 1.58
C THR A 98 -14.83 12.51 0.61
N GLY A 99 -15.52 11.95 -0.39
CA GLY A 99 -16.16 12.70 -1.47
C GLY A 99 -15.18 13.39 -2.41
N GLY A 100 -13.87 13.16 -2.25
CA GLY A 100 -12.81 13.74 -3.08
C GLY A 100 -12.25 12.74 -4.08
N GLU A 101 -11.72 13.23 -5.20
CA GLU A 101 -11.05 12.37 -6.19
C GLU A 101 -9.75 11.79 -5.63
N ALA A 102 -9.55 10.49 -5.82
CA ALA A 102 -8.32 9.83 -5.40
C ALA A 102 -7.10 10.34 -6.18
N GLY A 103 -7.25 10.82 -7.42
CA GLY A 103 -6.16 11.45 -8.18
C GLY A 103 -4.89 10.60 -8.29
N VAL A 104 -5.02 9.26 -8.29
CA VAL A 104 -3.90 8.31 -8.37
C VAL A 104 -3.96 7.54 -9.69
N LEU A 105 -2.84 7.48 -10.40
CA LEU A 105 -2.65 6.63 -11.56
C LEU A 105 -1.92 5.34 -11.14
N GLY A 106 -2.60 4.20 -11.22
CA GLY A 106 -1.99 2.88 -11.02
C GLY A 106 -1.53 2.29 -12.36
N ILE A 107 -0.24 2.01 -12.50
CA ILE A 107 0.33 1.32 -13.67
C ILE A 107 0.89 -0.03 -13.22
N SER A 108 0.46 -1.11 -13.87
CA SER A 108 1.06 -2.42 -13.71
C SER A 108 1.70 -2.84 -15.03
N SER A 109 3.03 -3.03 -15.02
CA SER A 109 3.77 -3.62 -16.15
C SER A 109 4.22 -5.03 -15.80
N GLN A 110 4.26 -5.90 -16.80
CA GLN A 110 4.90 -7.20 -16.70
C GLN A 110 6.20 -7.15 -17.49
N PHE A 111 7.30 -7.53 -16.85
CA PHE A 111 8.54 -7.78 -17.55
C PHE A 111 8.57 -9.26 -17.89
N SER A 112 8.34 -9.59 -19.16
CA SER A 112 8.66 -10.92 -19.68
C SER A 112 10.17 -10.98 -19.89
N GLU A 113 10.83 -11.93 -19.23
CA GLU A 113 12.17 -12.33 -19.66
C GLU A 113 12.02 -12.93 -21.06
N GLU A 114 12.48 -12.23 -22.10
CA GLU A 114 12.76 -12.90 -23.37
C GLU A 114 13.87 -13.93 -23.11
N PRO A 115 13.78 -15.16 -23.63
CA PRO A 115 14.83 -16.13 -23.46
C PRO A 115 16.12 -15.55 -24.04
N VAL A 116 17.13 -15.37 -23.19
CA VAL A 116 18.48 -15.05 -23.62
C VAL A 116 18.97 -16.26 -24.41
N TYR A 117 18.84 -16.21 -25.74
CA TYR A 117 19.57 -17.11 -26.62
C TYR A 117 21.05 -16.77 -26.48
N THR A 118 21.74 -17.48 -25.59
CA THR A 118 23.20 -17.51 -25.60
C THR A 118 23.66 -18.19 -26.90
N PRO A 119 24.67 -17.65 -27.59
CA PRO A 119 25.20 -18.22 -28.84
C PRO A 119 25.84 -19.60 -28.64
#